data_AF-A0A1H5NSP1-F1
#
_entry.id   AF-A0A1H5NSP1-F1
#
_cell.length_a   1.000
_cell.length_b   1.000
_cell.length_c   1.000
_cell.angle_alpha   90.00
_cell.angle_beta   90.00
_cell.angle_gamma   90.00
#
_symmetry.space_group_name_H-M   'P 1'
#
loop_
_entity.id
_entity.type
_entity.pdbx_description
1 polymer ?
#
loop_
_entity_poly.entity_id
_entity_poly.type
_entity_poly.pdbx_seq_one_letter_code
_entity_poly.pdbx_strand_id
1 'polypeptide(L)'
;MPHVLEATRSAVRVGELTRAYTEFTLRGVGRSFFTKWFATVDDRDAECERALILDDRVLRSVNALGWSSREAAGTRRWSARYAAYTGAMHEWAGSLSVTAPWLEWLLFDLNGHVEAQ
;
A
#
# COMPACT_ATOMS: atom_id res chain seq x y z
N MET A 1 7.54 18.54 -12.18
CA MET A 1 7.20 18.09 -10.81
C MET A 1 5.71 18.25 -10.49
N PRO A 2 5.05 19.40 -10.73
CA PRO A 2 3.61 19.53 -10.44
C PRO A 2 2.74 18.51 -11.18
N HIS A 3 3.05 18.23 -12.45
CA HIS A 3 2.30 17.28 -13.27
C HIS A 3 2.28 15.84 -12.69
N VAL A 4 3.38 15.34 -12.13
CA VAL A 4 3.43 13.98 -11.57
C VAL A 4 2.57 13.89 -10.31
N LEU A 5 2.62 14.90 -9.45
CA LEU A 5 1.78 14.95 -8.25
C LEU A 5 0.30 15.06 -8.63
N GLU A 6 -0.07 15.91 -9.59
CA GLU A 6 -1.46 16.06 -10.03
C GLU A 6 -2.01 14.80 -10.73
N ALA A 7 -1.23 14.21 -11.63
CA ALA A 7 -1.62 12.97 -12.32
C ALA A 7 -1.83 11.81 -11.34
N THR A 8 -0.88 11.63 -10.42
CA THR A 8 -0.97 10.54 -9.44
C THR A 8 -2.05 10.77 -8.39
N ARG A 9 -2.29 12.02 -7.97
CA ARG A 9 -3.45 12.39 -7.15
C ARG A 9 -4.76 12.06 -7.86
N SER A 10 -4.88 12.45 -9.14
CA SER A 10 -6.08 12.17 -9.95
C SER A 10 -6.32 10.66 -10.05
N ALA A 11 -5.28 9.88 -10.34
CA ALA A 11 -5.36 8.42 -10.41
C ALA A 11 -5.75 7.78 -9.06
N VAL A 12 -5.17 8.23 -7.94
CA VAL A 12 -5.53 7.74 -6.59
C VAL A 12 -7.00 8.01 -6.29
N ARG A 13 -7.50 9.20 -6.60
CA ARG A 13 -8.89 9.61 -6.31
C ARG A 13 -9.96 8.88 -7.09
N VAL A 14 -9.58 8.17 -8.15
CA VAL A 14 -10.48 7.27 -8.90
C VAL A 14 -10.18 5.79 -8.65
N GLY A 15 -9.29 5.48 -7.70
CA GLY A 15 -8.93 4.11 -7.32
C GLY A 15 -7.95 3.40 -8.24
N GLU A 16 -7.33 4.09 -9.19
CA GLU A 16 -6.37 3.51 -10.13
C GLU A 16 -4.96 3.41 -9.51
N LEU A 17 -4.80 2.67 -8.41
CA LEU A 17 -3.52 2.59 -7.67
C LEU A 17 -2.37 2.00 -8.50
N THR A 18 -2.66 1.03 -9.39
CA THR A 18 -1.66 0.47 -10.32
C THR A 18 -1.12 1.53 -11.27
N ARG A 19 -2.01 2.41 -11.75
CA ARG A 19 -1.65 3.52 -12.64
C ARG A 19 -0.87 4.59 -11.87
N ALA A 20 -1.37 5.02 -10.72
CA ALA A 20 -0.69 5.99 -9.85
C ALA A 20 0.75 5.54 -9.53
N TYR A 21 0.92 4.26 -9.17
CA TYR A 21 2.24 3.67 -8.91
C TYR A 21 3.15 3.70 -10.14
N THR A 22 2.62 3.38 -11.31
CA THR A 22 3.39 3.33 -12.56
C THR A 22 3.81 4.74 -13.02
N GLU A 23 2.94 5.73 -12.83
CA GLU A 23 3.17 7.11 -13.24
C GLU A 23 4.04 7.91 -12.26
N PHE A 24 4.10 7.52 -10.98
CA PHE A 24 4.91 8.22 -10.00
C PHE A 24 6.41 8.05 -10.29
N THR A 25 7.00 9.09 -10.89
CA THR A 25 8.41 9.13 -11.28
C THR A 25 9.05 10.40 -10.74
N LEU A 26 9.81 10.27 -9.65
CA LEU A 26 10.59 11.37 -9.09
C LEU A 26 11.96 10.85 -8.66
N ARG A 27 13.02 11.40 -9.26
CA ARG A 27 14.39 10.97 -8.99
C ARG A 27 14.72 11.14 -7.51
N GLY A 28 15.22 10.07 -6.89
CA GLY A 28 15.56 10.05 -5.46
C GLY A 28 14.39 9.69 -4.53
N VAL A 29 13.17 9.51 -5.05
CA VAL A 29 12.00 9.11 -4.27
C VAL A 29 11.64 7.66 -4.56
N GLY A 30 11.89 6.78 -3.59
CA GLY A 30 11.57 5.36 -3.67
C GLY A 30 10.14 5.02 -3.23
N ARG A 31 9.76 3.75 -3.40
CA ARG A 31 8.45 3.19 -3.02
C ARG A 31 8.00 3.60 -1.63
N SER A 32 8.85 3.37 -0.63
CA SER A 32 8.53 3.60 0.78
C SER A 32 8.13 5.05 1.09
N PHE A 33 8.46 6.00 0.20
CA PHE A 33 8.10 7.39 0.34
C PHE A 33 6.86 7.77 -0.46
N PHE A 34 6.74 7.36 -1.72
CA PHE A 34 5.62 7.83 -2.55
C PHE A 34 4.29 7.16 -2.20
N THR A 35 4.28 5.98 -1.58
CA THR A 35 3.02 5.38 -1.08
C THR A 35 2.41 6.22 0.05
N LYS A 36 3.24 6.99 0.78
CA LYS A 36 2.77 8.01 1.74
C LYS A 36 2.05 9.15 1.05
N TRP A 37 2.55 9.58 -0.10
CA TRP A 37 1.85 10.56 -0.94
C TRP A 37 0.48 10.03 -1.36
N PHE A 38 0.40 8.78 -1.84
CA PHE A 38 -0.89 8.17 -2.21
C PHE A 38 -1.86 8.13 -1.04
N ALA A 39 -1.43 7.61 0.13
CA ALA A 39 -2.27 7.59 1.33
C ALA A 39 -2.72 8.98 1.79
N THR A 40 -1.87 10.01 1.59
CA THR A 40 -2.20 11.40 1.97
C THR A 40 -3.26 12.03 1.05
N VAL A 41 -3.25 11.71 -0.24
CA VAL A 41 -4.17 12.33 -1.23
C VAL A 41 -5.43 11.52 -1.50
N ASP A 42 -5.54 10.35 -0.88
CA ASP A 42 -6.71 9.49 -1.00
C ASP A 42 -7.83 9.94 -0.05
N ASP A 43 -8.67 10.85 -0.54
CA ASP A 43 -9.82 11.42 0.15
C ASP A 43 -11.15 10.77 -0.27
N ARG A 44 -11.11 9.58 -0.90
CA ARG A 44 -12.30 8.77 -1.22
C ARG A 44 -12.99 8.29 0.06
N ASP A 45 -14.19 7.71 -0.02
CA ASP A 45 -14.91 7.20 1.16
C ASP A 45 -14.17 6.07 1.90
N ALA A 46 -14.47 5.89 3.19
CA ALA A 46 -13.79 4.92 4.05
C ALA A 46 -14.12 3.47 3.70
N GLU A 47 -15.22 3.26 2.99
CA GLU A 47 -15.67 1.96 2.48
C GLU A 47 -14.92 1.54 1.20
N CYS A 48 -14.23 2.47 0.54
CA CYS A 48 -13.40 2.14 -0.61
C CYS A 48 -12.06 1.52 -0.18
N GLU A 49 -11.47 0.70 -1.06
CA GLU A 49 -10.08 0.28 -0.95
C GLU A 49 -9.14 1.49 -1.17
N ARG A 50 -8.91 2.24 -0.09
CA ARG A 50 -8.01 3.39 -0.06
C ARG A 50 -6.54 2.97 -0.15
N ALA A 51 -5.72 3.85 -0.69
CA ALA A 51 -4.28 3.74 -0.71
C ALA A 51 -3.73 3.58 0.71
N LEU A 52 -2.81 2.64 0.84
CA LEU A 52 -2.09 2.32 2.06
C LEU A 52 -0.58 2.54 1.86
N ILE A 53 0.15 2.77 2.94
CA ILE A 53 1.60 2.94 2.97
C ILE A 53 2.28 1.57 2.98
N LEU A 54 2.91 1.22 1.86
CA LEU A 54 3.80 0.06 1.76
C LEU A 54 5.28 0.47 1.92
N ASP A 55 5.66 0.76 3.16
CA ASP A 55 7.07 0.99 3.51
C ASP A 55 7.81 -0.31 3.86
N ASP A 56 9.10 -0.20 4.18
CA ASP A 56 9.92 -1.39 4.45
C ASP A 56 9.59 -2.05 5.78
N ARG A 57 9.03 -1.34 6.77
CA ARG A 57 8.62 -1.93 8.05
C ARG A 57 7.35 -2.76 7.87
N VAL A 58 6.37 -2.20 7.19
CA VAL A 58 5.12 -2.90 6.85
C VAL A 58 5.44 -4.13 5.99
N LEU A 59 6.29 -3.96 4.97
CA LEU A 59 6.71 -5.07 4.11
C LEU A 59 7.43 -6.18 4.90
N ARG A 60 8.26 -5.82 5.89
CA ARG A 60 8.88 -6.80 6.79
C ARG A 60 7.84 -7.59 7.58
N SER A 61 6.85 -6.93 8.17
CA SER A 61 5.82 -7.59 8.98
C SER A 61 4.96 -8.55 8.15
N VAL A 62 4.48 -8.14 6.97
CA VAL A 62 3.70 -9.06 6.11
C VAL A 62 4.52 -10.25 5.63
N ASN A 63 5.81 -10.06 5.33
CA ASN A 63 6.69 -11.18 4.96
C ASN A 63 6.97 -12.11 6.14
N ALA A 64 7.12 -11.57 7.36
CA ALA A 64 7.32 -12.36 8.57
C ALA A 64 6.07 -13.19 8.94
N LEU A 65 4.89 -12.69 8.58
CA LEU A 65 3.62 -13.43 8.60
C LEU A 65 3.48 -14.47 7.46
N GLY A 66 4.50 -14.66 6.64
CA GLY A 66 4.51 -15.62 5.54
C GLY A 66 3.81 -15.15 4.27
N TRP A 67 3.34 -13.90 4.20
CA TRP A 67 2.67 -13.38 3.01
C TRP A 67 3.65 -12.72 2.02
N SER A 68 3.58 -13.11 0.75
CA SER A 68 4.44 -12.60 -0.32
C SER A 68 3.66 -11.76 -1.32
N SER A 69 3.92 -10.44 -1.36
CA SER A 69 3.33 -9.54 -2.36
C SER A 69 3.56 -9.97 -3.81
N ARG A 70 4.67 -10.66 -4.09
CA ARG A 70 4.98 -11.16 -5.43
C ARG A 70 4.06 -12.32 -5.82
N GLU A 71 3.84 -13.25 -4.89
CA GLU A 71 2.97 -14.41 -5.12
C GLU A 71 1.52 -13.97 -5.22
N ALA A 72 1.07 -13.11 -4.31
CA ALA A 72 -0.27 -12.53 -4.33
C ALA A 72 -0.58 -11.80 -5.65
N ALA A 73 0.39 -11.09 -6.22
CA ALA A 73 0.21 -10.40 -7.50
C ALA A 73 0.47 -11.29 -8.73
N GLY A 74 1.01 -12.49 -8.57
CA GLY A 74 1.45 -13.35 -9.68
C GLY A 74 2.55 -12.75 -10.57
N THR A 75 3.19 -11.65 -10.15
CA THR A 75 4.14 -10.90 -10.99
C THR A 75 5.22 -10.19 -10.18
N ARG A 76 6.33 -9.87 -10.84
CA ARG A 76 7.43 -9.08 -10.26
C ARG A 76 7.16 -7.57 -10.32
N ARG A 77 6.17 -7.12 -11.09
CA ARG A 77 5.85 -5.69 -11.27
C ARG A 77 5.37 -5.08 -9.96
N TRP A 78 6.08 -4.08 -9.46
CA TRP A 78 5.79 -3.46 -8.17
C TRP A 78 4.43 -2.76 -8.11
N SER A 79 3.92 -2.21 -9.21
CA SER A 79 2.60 -1.60 -9.26
C SER A 79 1.48 -2.60 -8.98
N ALA A 80 1.53 -3.78 -9.61
CA ALA A 80 0.60 -4.87 -9.33
C ALA A 80 0.75 -5.41 -7.90
N ARG A 81 1.98 -5.53 -7.40
CA ARG A 81 2.27 -5.95 -6.02
C ARG A 81 1.71 -4.98 -4.98
N TYR A 82 1.74 -3.68 -5.27
CA TYR A 82 1.17 -2.65 -4.41
C TYR A 82 -0.36 -2.70 -4.38
N ALA A 83 -1.00 -2.90 -5.53
CA ALA A 83 -2.44 -3.11 -5.61
C ALA A 83 -2.87 -4.36 -4.85
N ALA A 84 -2.16 -5.49 -5.05
CA ALA A 84 -2.41 -6.74 -4.33
C ALA A 84 -2.25 -6.59 -2.81
N TYR A 85 -1.21 -5.87 -2.36
CA TYR A 85 -1.04 -5.52 -0.95
C TYR A 85 -2.23 -4.72 -0.40
N THR A 86 -2.68 -3.69 -1.13
CA THR A 86 -3.76 -2.82 -0.66
C THR A 86 -5.07 -3.61 -0.53
N GLY A 87 -5.43 -4.40 -1.55
CA GLY A 87 -6.62 -5.25 -1.50
C GLY A 87 -6.56 -6.27 -0.35
N ALA A 88 -5.43 -6.97 -0.19
CA ALA A 88 -5.25 -7.93 0.90
C ALA A 88 -5.40 -7.28 2.29
N MET A 89 -4.85 -6.08 2.49
CA MET A 89 -4.98 -5.34 3.75
C MET A 89 -6.43 -4.97 4.07
N HIS A 90 -7.22 -4.55 3.08
CA HIS A 90 -8.64 -4.25 3.26
C HIS A 90 -9.45 -5.52 3.54
N GLU A 91 -9.18 -6.61 2.83
CA GLU A 91 -9.81 -7.91 3.06
C GLU A 91 -9.54 -8.44 4.48
N TRP A 92 -8.27 -8.40 4.91
CA TRP A 92 -7.88 -8.83 6.26
C TRP A 92 -8.47 -7.93 7.33
N ALA A 93 -8.46 -6.60 7.13
CA ALA A 93 -9.05 -5.67 8.06
C ALA A 93 -10.57 -5.92 8.23
N GLY A 94 -11.28 -6.16 7.12
CA GLY A 94 -12.70 -6.54 7.15
C GLY A 94 -12.93 -7.84 7.92
N SER A 95 -12.10 -8.86 7.68
CA SER A 95 -12.18 -10.15 8.39
C SER A 95 -11.88 -10.04 9.89
N LEU A 96 -11.00 -9.11 10.27
CA LEU A 96 -10.61 -8.84 11.66
C LEU A 96 -11.51 -7.80 12.35
N SER A 97 -12.52 -7.24 11.65
CA SER A 97 -13.36 -6.15 12.14
C SER A 97 -12.56 -4.92 12.63
N VAL A 98 -11.49 -4.59 11.93
CA VAL A 98 -10.66 -3.38 12.14
C VAL A 98 -10.59 -2.56 10.86
N THR A 99 -10.00 -1.36 10.91
CA THR A 99 -9.76 -0.57 9.70
C THR A 99 -8.42 -0.92 9.06
N ALA A 100 -8.32 -0.86 7.74
CA ALA A 100 -7.06 -1.12 7.05
C ALA A 100 -5.92 -0.15 7.45
N PRO A 101 -6.17 1.16 7.70
CA PRO A 101 -5.16 2.05 8.27
C PRO A 101 -4.69 1.63 9.66
N TRP A 102 -5.58 1.09 10.51
CA TRP A 102 -5.17 0.58 11.82
C TRP A 102 -4.31 -0.69 11.69
N LEU A 103 -4.69 -1.61 10.80
CA LEU A 103 -3.89 -2.81 10.51
C LEU A 103 -2.51 -2.44 9.95
N GLU A 104 -2.43 -1.45 9.06
CA GLU A 104 -1.17 -0.92 8.56
C GLU A 104 -0.31 -0.36 9.69
N TRP A 105 -0.90 0.43 10.59
CA TRP A 105 -0.20 0.99 11.74
C TRP A 105 0.36 -0.12 12.64
N LEU A 106 -0.42 -1.17 12.90
CA LEU A 106 0.03 -2.33 13.67
C LEU A 106 1.23 -3.02 12.98
N LEU A 107 1.14 -3.27 11.67
CA LEU A 107 2.24 -3.89 10.92
C LEU A 107 3.48 -3.00 10.88
N PHE A 108 3.31 -1.68 10.80
CA PHE A 108 4.41 -0.73 10.90
C PHE A 108 5.09 -0.80 12.28
N ASP A 109 4.30 -0.87 13.35
CA ASP A 109 4.77 -0.96 14.74
C ASP A 109 5.54 -2.27 15.00
N LEU A 110 4.98 -3.40 14.56
CA LEU A 110 5.62 -4.72 14.65
C LEU A 110 6.97 -4.76 13.94
N ASN A 111 7.11 -4.08 12.80
CA ASN A 111 8.38 -3.96 12.08
C ASN A 111 9.09 -5.31 11.78
N GLY A 112 8.33 -6.38 11.57
CA GLY A 112 8.84 -7.75 11.37
C GLY A 112 9.09 -8.54 12.65
N HIS A 113 8.86 -7.97 13.83
CA HIS A 113 8.93 -8.67 15.11
C HIS A 113 7.59 -9.37 15.39
N VAL A 114 7.39 -10.49 14.70
CA VAL A 114 6.21 -11.34 14.89
C VAL A 114 6.66 -12.61 15.59
N GLU A 115 6.14 -12.86 16.79
CA GLU A 115 6.39 -14.13 17.48
C GLU A 115 5.66 -15.24 16.73
N ALA A 116 6.42 -16.18 16.17
CA ALA A 116 5.85 -17.40 15.63
C ALA A 116 5.35 -18.25 16.81
N GLN A 117 4.05 -18.53 16.86
CA GLN A 117 3.50 -19.57 17.72
C GLN A 117 3.83 -20.95 17.16
#